data_AF-A0A967WNE3-F1
#
_entry.id   AF-A0A967WNE3-F1
#
_cell.length_a   1.000
_cell.length_b   1.000
_cell.length_c   1.000
_cell.angle_alpha   90.00
_cell.angle_beta   90.00
_cell.angle_gamma   90.00
#
_symmetry.space_group_name_H-M   'P 1'
#
loop_
_entity.id
_entity.type
_entity.pdbx_description
1 polymer ?
#
loop_
_entity_poly.entity_id
_entity_poly.type
_entity_poly.pdbx_seq_one_letter_code
_entity_poly.pdbx_strand_id
1 'polypeptide(L)'
;MLLGLVKLNIQVRTDLPRDIIEKCEPVIDTLRELIPVINGDYPGSELTLMVNATARSYLPDLINEYAGLNEEARASRRQGLVEALELLSVRLTEIAWIVHEKKESEFDAQAKFLKVKFFNNMDAH
;
A
#
# COMPACT_ATOMS: atom_id res chain seq x y z
N MET A 1 1.84 -8.61 11.15
CA MET A 1 1.71 -7.84 9.89
C MET A 1 0.36 -8.08 9.25
N LEU A 2 0.00 -9.32 8.87
CA LEU A 2 -1.32 -9.64 8.29
C LEU A 2 -2.50 -9.25 9.18
N LEU A 3 -2.40 -9.41 10.50
CA LEU A 3 -3.42 -8.93 11.45
C LEU A 3 -3.67 -7.40 11.36
N GLY A 4 -2.64 -6.62 11.00
CA GLY A 4 -2.76 -5.17 10.78
C GLY A 4 -3.60 -4.87 9.55
N LEU A 5 -3.36 -5.60 8.45
CA LEU A 5 -4.16 -5.51 7.23
C LEU A 5 -5.62 -5.92 7.45
N VAL A 6 -5.89 -6.94 8.27
CA VAL A 6 -7.27 -7.33 8.64
C VAL A 6 -7.97 -6.21 9.39
N LYS A 7 -7.31 -5.60 10.39
CA LYS A 7 -7.86 -4.46 11.12
C LYS A 7 -8.16 -3.28 10.21
N LEU A 8 -7.23 -2.97 9.31
CA LEU A 8 -7.40 -1.90 8.33
C LEU A 8 -8.60 -2.18 7.41
N ASN A 9 -8.74 -3.42 6.91
CA ASN A 9 -9.86 -3.78 6.04
C ASN A 9 -11.22 -3.61 6.74
N ILE A 10 -11.30 -4.02 8.01
CA ILE A 10 -12.52 -3.81 8.82
C ILE A 10 -12.83 -2.31 8.97
N GLN A 11 -11.82 -1.50 9.30
CA GLN A 11 -11.97 -0.05 9.42
C GLN A 11 -12.47 0.58 8.12
N VAL A 12 -11.82 0.27 6.99
CA VAL A 12 -12.19 0.78 5.66
C VAL A 12 -13.66 0.46 5.35
N ARG A 13 -14.09 -0.79 5.58
CA ARG A 13 -15.49 -1.22 5.36
C ARG A 13 -16.50 -0.54 6.27
N THR A 14 -16.09 -0.07 7.44
CA THR A 14 -16.98 0.50 8.45
C THR A 14 -17.14 2.01 8.26
N ASP A 15 -16.05 2.71 7.92
CA ASP A 15 -15.98 4.16 8.07
C ASP A 15 -15.90 4.93 6.74
N LEU A 16 -15.65 4.25 5.61
CA LEU A 16 -15.33 4.89 4.34
C LEU A 16 -16.41 4.66 3.26
N PRO A 17 -16.55 5.59 2.30
CA PRO A 17 -17.48 5.43 1.20
C PRO A 17 -17.06 4.31 0.25
N ARG A 18 -18.05 3.75 -0.46
CA ARG A 18 -17.92 2.54 -1.27
C ARG A 18 -16.80 2.58 -2.31
N ASP A 19 -16.59 3.71 -2.96
CA ASP A 19 -15.51 3.87 -3.95
C ASP A 19 -14.13 3.74 -3.32
N ILE A 20 -13.91 4.26 -2.11
CA ILE A 20 -12.65 4.10 -1.40
C ILE A 20 -12.44 2.64 -0.98
N ILE A 21 -13.52 1.98 -0.54
CA ILE A 21 -13.50 0.55 -0.23
C ILE A 21 -13.07 -0.24 -1.47
N GLU A 22 -13.72 -0.02 -2.61
CA GLU A 22 -13.46 -0.72 -3.88
C GLU A 22 -12.03 -0.50 -4.41
N LYS A 23 -11.34 0.58 -4.00
CA LYS A 23 -9.94 0.83 -4.36
C LYS A 23 -8.93 0.35 -3.33
N CYS A 24 -9.30 0.33 -2.04
CA CYS A 24 -8.41 -0.08 -0.97
C CYS A 24 -8.34 -1.61 -0.81
N GLU A 25 -9.45 -2.33 -1.00
CA GLU A 25 -9.47 -3.79 -0.86
C GLU A 25 -8.49 -4.52 -1.78
N PRO A 26 -8.37 -4.19 -3.08
CA PRO A 26 -7.38 -4.83 -3.96
C PRO A 26 -5.93 -4.62 -3.51
N VAL A 27 -5.63 -3.47 -2.90
CA VAL A 27 -4.31 -3.17 -2.31
C VAL A 27 -4.06 -4.10 -1.12
N ILE A 28 -5.03 -4.24 -0.23
CA ILE A 28 -4.95 -5.10 0.96
C ILE A 28 -4.79 -6.57 0.54
N ASP A 29 -5.56 -7.04 -0.43
CA ASP A 29 -5.52 -8.41 -0.91
C ASP A 29 -4.18 -8.74 -1.58
N THR A 30 -3.68 -7.84 -2.42
CA THR A 30 -2.35 -8.00 -3.04
C THR A 30 -1.25 -8.05 -1.97
N LEU A 31 -1.29 -7.17 -0.96
CA LEU A 31 -0.32 -7.20 0.13
C LEU A 31 -0.41 -8.49 0.94
N ARG A 32 -1.62 -8.99 1.23
CA ARG A 32 -1.85 -10.24 1.96
C ARG A 32 -1.18 -11.43 1.25
N GLU A 33 -1.21 -11.45 -0.07
CA GLU A 33 -0.65 -12.52 -0.89
C GLU A 33 0.86 -12.36 -1.11
N LEU A 34 1.33 -11.14 -1.34
CA LEU A 34 2.72 -10.83 -1.64
C LEU A 34 3.65 -10.96 -0.42
N ILE A 35 3.20 -10.51 0.76
CA ILE A 35 4.02 -10.43 1.98
C ILE A 35 4.58 -11.80 2.41
N PRO A 36 3.79 -12.89 2.46
CA PRO A 36 4.32 -14.22 2.81
C PRO A 36 5.41 -14.68 1.85
N VAL A 37 5.21 -14.47 0.54
CA VAL A 37 6.16 -14.89 -0.51
C VAL A 37 7.46 -14.11 -0.38
N ILE A 38 7.38 -12.78 -0.35
CA ILE A 38 8.58 -11.95 -0.40
C ILE A 38 9.42 -12.03 0.88
N ASN A 39 8.78 -12.25 2.04
CA ASN A 39 9.49 -12.47 3.30
C ASN A 39 10.10 -13.88 3.40
N GLY A 40 9.53 -14.87 2.71
CA GLY A 40 10.07 -16.22 2.67
C GLY A 40 11.24 -16.34 1.69
N ASP A 41 11.04 -15.88 0.46
CA ASP A 41 11.96 -16.12 -0.64
C ASP A 41 13.07 -15.06 -0.73
N TYR A 42 12.78 -13.82 -0.33
CA TYR A 42 13.69 -12.68 -0.49
C TYR A 42 13.87 -11.88 0.81
N PRO A 43 14.18 -12.54 1.94
CA PRO A 43 14.32 -11.86 3.23
C PRO A 43 15.43 -10.80 3.17
N GLY A 44 15.14 -9.61 3.70
CA GLY A 44 16.12 -8.53 3.81
C GLY A 44 16.40 -7.73 2.54
N SER A 45 15.80 -8.09 1.39
CA SER A 45 15.88 -7.25 0.19
C SER A 45 15.22 -5.88 0.41
N GLU A 46 15.67 -4.84 -0.30
CA GLU A 46 15.05 -3.51 -0.17
C GLU A 46 13.58 -3.54 -0.58
N LEU A 47 13.23 -4.33 -1.60
CA LEU A 47 11.85 -4.54 -2.02
C LEU A 47 11.00 -5.14 -0.89
N THR A 48 11.51 -6.16 -0.19
CA THR A 48 10.85 -6.74 0.99
C THR A 48 10.62 -5.71 2.08
N LEU A 49 11.63 -4.88 2.37
CA LEU A 49 11.50 -3.80 3.36
C LEU A 49 10.42 -2.79 2.95
N MET A 50 10.39 -2.38 1.68
CA MET A 50 9.42 -1.41 1.18
C MET A 50 8.00 -1.97 1.12
N VAL A 51 7.79 -3.21 0.65
CA VAL A 51 6.47 -3.86 0.67
C VAL A 51 5.95 -4.00 2.10
N ASN A 52 6.81 -4.39 3.04
CA ASN A 52 6.46 -4.46 4.45
C ASN A 52 6.14 -3.09 5.04
N ALA A 53 6.88 -2.04 4.68
CA ALA A 53 6.61 -0.67 5.11
C ALA A 53 5.26 -0.18 4.56
N THR A 54 4.96 -0.47 3.29
CA THR A 54 3.67 -0.13 2.66
C THR A 54 2.49 -0.68 3.47
N ALA A 55 2.57 -1.94 3.91
CA ALA A 55 1.52 -2.58 4.69
C ALA A 55 1.46 -2.12 6.16
N ARG A 56 2.58 -1.69 6.73
CA ARG A 56 2.69 -1.37 8.16
C ARG A 56 2.45 0.10 8.48
N SER A 57 2.86 1.01 7.60
CA SER A 57 2.77 2.45 7.78
C SER A 57 1.99 3.11 6.66
N TYR A 58 2.53 3.16 5.44
CA TYR A 58 2.01 4.02 4.39
C TYR A 58 0.50 3.86 4.12
N LEU A 59 0.03 2.63 3.87
CA LEU A 59 -1.39 2.41 3.59
C LEU A 59 -2.28 2.73 4.82
N PRO A 60 -1.99 2.21 6.03
CA PRO A 60 -2.69 2.65 7.24
C PRO A 60 -2.71 4.17 7.45
N ASP A 61 -1.58 4.85 7.31
CA ASP A 61 -1.45 6.28 7.53
C ASP A 61 -2.29 7.06 6.51
N LEU A 62 -2.20 6.70 5.23
CA LEU A 62 -3.00 7.29 4.15
C LEU A 62 -4.51 7.18 4.42
N ILE A 63 -4.96 6.01 4.88
CA ILE A 63 -6.37 5.76 5.21
C ILE A 63 -6.80 6.54 6.46
N ASN A 64 -5.96 6.54 7.50
CA ASN A 64 -6.25 7.22 8.76
C ASN A 64 -6.28 8.73 8.59
N GLU A 65 -5.39 9.30 7.78
CA GLU A 65 -5.40 10.71 7.43
C GLU A 65 -6.73 11.12 6.80
N TYR A 66 -7.23 10.35 5.83
CA TYR A 66 -8.52 10.62 5.21
C TYR A 66 -9.69 10.40 6.15
N ALA A 67 -9.68 9.31 6.92
CA ALA A 67 -10.71 9.00 7.91
C ALA A 67 -10.77 10.06 9.03
N GLY A 68 -9.66 10.72 9.36
CA GLY A 68 -9.61 11.79 10.35
C GLY A 68 -10.23 13.11 9.90
N LEU A 69 -10.52 13.28 8.61
CA LEU A 69 -11.07 14.52 8.06
C LEU A 69 -12.57 14.66 8.33
N ASN A 70 -13.03 15.92 8.42
CA ASN A 70 -14.45 16.25 8.35
C ASN A 70 -15.01 16.06 6.92
N GLU A 71 -16.32 16.11 6.76
CA GLU A 71 -17.00 15.79 5.49
C GLU A 71 -16.56 16.68 4.32
N GLU A 72 -16.40 17.99 4.54
CA GLU A 72 -15.96 18.95 3.51
C GLU A 72 -14.52 18.65 3.05
N ALA A 73 -13.62 18.41 4.00
CA ALA A 73 -12.23 18.05 3.71
C ALA A 73 -12.12 16.66 3.05
N ARG A 74 -12.97 15.70 3.43
CA ARG A 74 -13.07 14.41 2.73
C ARG A 74 -13.47 14.61 1.28
N ALA A 75 -14.51 15.40 1.01
CA ALA A 75 -14.97 15.64 -0.36
C ALA A 75 -13.86 16.20 -1.27
N SER A 76 -13.07 17.16 -0.76
CA SER A 76 -11.97 17.77 -1.51
C SER A 76 -10.75 16.85 -1.72
N ARG A 77 -10.49 15.92 -0.78
CA ARG A 77 -9.32 15.01 -0.86
C ARG A 77 -9.64 13.63 -1.45
N ARG A 78 -10.92 13.30 -1.64
CA ARG A 78 -11.37 11.98 -2.10
C ARG A 78 -10.70 11.55 -3.40
N GLN A 79 -10.67 12.43 -4.40
CA GLN A 79 -10.08 12.11 -5.71
C GLN A 79 -8.57 11.78 -5.59
N GLY A 80 -7.83 12.57 -4.80
CA GLY A 80 -6.41 12.31 -4.56
C GLY A 80 -6.15 10.99 -3.83
N LEU A 81 -7.02 10.60 -2.89
CA LEU A 81 -6.94 9.29 -2.25
C LEU A 81 -7.21 8.16 -3.25
N VAL A 82 -8.24 8.28 -4.09
CA VAL A 82 -8.55 7.28 -5.13
C VAL A 82 -7.34 7.08 -6.05
N GLU A 83 -6.75 8.16 -6.56
CA GLU A 83 -5.58 8.12 -7.44
C GLU A 83 -4.37 7.48 -6.76
N ALA A 84 -4.14 7.79 -5.48
CA ALA A 84 -3.07 7.19 -4.70
C ALA A 84 -3.27 5.67 -4.51
N LEU A 85 -4.50 5.23 -4.21
CA LEU A 85 -4.84 3.82 -4.05
C LEU A 85 -4.73 3.06 -5.39
N GLU A 86 -5.18 3.66 -6.49
CA GLU A 86 -5.05 3.07 -7.83
C GLU A 86 -3.59 2.91 -8.24
N LEU A 87 -2.78 3.95 -8.07
CA LEU A 87 -1.35 3.90 -8.35
C LEU A 87 -0.67 2.82 -7.51
N LEU A 88 -0.99 2.76 -6.22
CA LEU A 88 -0.43 1.75 -5.32
C LEU A 88 -0.86 0.34 -5.75
N SER A 89 -2.12 0.14 -6.10
CA SER A 89 -2.63 -1.15 -6.59
C SER A 89 -1.89 -1.60 -7.85
N VAL A 90 -1.74 -0.73 -8.85
CA VAL A 90 -1.00 -1.06 -10.09
C VAL A 90 0.42 -1.51 -9.78
N ARG A 91 1.10 -0.78 -8.88
CA ARG A 91 2.50 -1.05 -8.55
C ARG A 91 2.67 -2.31 -7.73
N LEU A 92 1.78 -2.60 -6.79
CA LEU A 92 1.83 -3.85 -6.04
C LEU A 92 1.53 -5.06 -6.93
N THR A 93 0.62 -4.92 -7.90
CA THR A 93 0.37 -5.98 -8.90
C THR A 93 1.59 -6.23 -9.77
N GLU A 94 2.28 -5.17 -10.21
CA GLU A 94 3.54 -5.28 -10.96
C GLU A 94 4.62 -5.98 -10.13
N ILE A 95 4.77 -5.59 -8.85
CA ILE A 95 5.71 -6.24 -7.93
C ILE A 95 5.36 -7.71 -7.73
N ALA A 96 4.08 -8.04 -7.54
CA ALA A 96 3.64 -9.42 -7.39
C ALA A 96 3.99 -10.27 -8.63
N TRP A 97 3.83 -9.70 -9.83
CA TRP A 97 4.25 -10.36 -11.06
C TRP A 97 5.77 -10.55 -11.13
N ILE A 98 6.57 -9.52 -10.83
CA ILE A 98 8.04 -9.60 -10.83
C ILE A 98 8.54 -10.66 -9.84
N VAL A 99 7.94 -10.73 -8.65
CA VAL A 99 8.25 -11.73 -7.61
C VAL A 99 7.88 -13.13 -8.08
N HIS A 100 6.70 -13.30 -8.70
CA HIS A 100 6.26 -14.58 -9.26
C HIS A 100 7.19 -15.07 -10.39
N GLU A 101 7.58 -14.16 -11.30
CA GLU A 101 8.48 -14.44 -12.41
C GLU A 101 9.96 -14.50 -12.01
N LYS A 102 10.27 -14.33 -10.71
CA LYS A 102 11.63 -14.36 -10.15
C LYS A 102 12.60 -13.41 -10.84
N LYS A 103 12.11 -12.23 -11.24
CA LYS A 103 12.89 -11.20 -11.92
C LYS A 103 13.61 -10.29 -10.92
N GLU A 104 14.53 -10.88 -10.16
CA GLU A 104 15.26 -10.19 -9.10
C GLU A 104 16.01 -8.93 -9.59
N SER A 105 16.43 -8.90 -10.87
CA SER A 105 17.06 -7.73 -11.49
C SER A 105 16.17 -6.48 -11.51
N GLU A 106 14.86 -6.62 -11.34
CA GLU A 106 13.92 -5.50 -11.30
C GLU A 106 13.60 -5.03 -9.87
N PHE A 107 14.08 -5.73 -8.83
CA PHE A 107 13.70 -5.44 -7.45
C PHE A 107 14.14 -4.04 -7.01
N ASP A 108 15.36 -3.63 -7.32
CA ASP A 108 15.89 -2.33 -6.94
C ASP A 108 15.08 -1.18 -7.58
N ALA A 109 14.65 -1.36 -8.82
CA ALA A 109 13.82 -0.38 -9.52
C ALA A 109 12.46 -0.22 -8.84
N GLN A 110 11.83 -1.33 -8.46
CA GLN A 110 10.54 -1.31 -7.78
C GLN A 110 10.65 -0.77 -6.35
N ALA A 111 11.68 -1.17 -5.60
CA ALA A 111 11.95 -0.67 -4.26
C ALA A 111 12.17 0.86 -4.28
N LYS A 112 12.98 1.35 -5.22
CA LYS A 112 13.22 2.78 -5.42
C LYS A 112 11.94 3.51 -5.80
N PHE A 113 11.08 2.92 -6.63
CA PHE A 113 9.78 3.52 -6.96
C PHE A 113 8.92 3.69 -5.70
N LEU A 114 8.76 2.62 -4.91
CA LEU A 114 7.97 2.68 -3.66
C LEU A 114 8.53 3.76 -2.74
N LYS A 115 9.85 3.77 -2.54
CA LYS A 115 10.53 4.76 -1.71
C LYS A 115 10.27 6.19 -2.18
N VAL A 116 10.50 6.48 -3.46
CA VAL A 116 10.37 7.84 -4.01
C VAL A 116 8.92 8.32 -4.04
N LYS A 117 7.96 7.45 -4.33
CA LYS A 117 6.56 7.86 -4.49
C LYS A 117 5.76 7.86 -3.21
N PHE A 118 6.10 7.00 -2.27
CA PHE A 118 5.29 6.79 -1.06
C PHE A 118 6.03 7.18 0.23
N PHE A 119 7.36 7.24 0.23
CA PHE A 119 8.15 7.47 1.45
C PHE A 119 9.09 8.69 1.41
N ASN A 120 9.42 9.25 0.24
CA ASN A 120 10.37 10.38 0.12
C ASN A 120 9.88 11.70 0.76
N ASN A 121 8.63 11.77 1.22
CA ASN A 121 8.14 12.91 2.00
C ASN A 121 8.23 12.68 3.53
N MET A 122 8.76 11.54 4.00
CA MET A 122 8.86 11.20 5.43
C MET A 122 10.22 11.54 6.07
N ASP A 123 11.19 12.06 5.31
CA ASP A 123 12.49 12.52 5.84
C ASP A 123 12.51 14.02 6.22
N ALA A 124 11.34 14.66 6.30
CA ALA A 124 11.18 16.01 6.82
C ALA A 124 10.24 16.00 8.03
N HIS A 125 10.76 15.61 9.20
CA HIS A 125 10.54 16.23 10.52
C HIS A 125 11.04 15.33 11.66
#